data_AF-A0A350C5G3-F1
#
_entry.id   AF-A0A350C5G3-F1
#
_cell.length_a   1.000
_cell.length_b   1.000
_cell.length_c   1.000
_cell.angle_alpha   90.00
_cell.angle_beta   90.00
_cell.angle_gamma   90.00
#
_symmetry.space_group_name_H-M   'P 1'
#
loop_
_entity.id
_entity.type
_entity.pdbx_description
1 polymer ?
#
loop_
_entity_poly.entity_id
_entity_poly.type
_entity_poly.pdbx_seq_one_letter_code
_entity_poly.pdbx_strand_id
1 'polypeptide(L)'
;MPNATTEDSYNRFSKSNIQVFSIFTLLYISWISLSMGLRVEHLGAVSFLLITFFANKKTRNITLGFGFFIIYAILYDSLRVWPNHEFNPVHILEPFNLEKRLFGLNLNGTMVIPGEYLFAHKTDIQSFISGVFYLTWVP
;
A
#
# COMPACT_ATOMS: atom_id res chain seq x y z
N MET A 1 14.85 -43.55 25.72
CA MET A 1 15.19 -43.44 24.29
C MET A 1 15.48 -41.98 24.00
N PRO A 2 16.66 -41.60 23.48
CA PRO A 2 16.92 -40.20 23.17
C PRO A 2 16.03 -39.79 21.99
N ASN A 3 15.31 -38.68 22.15
CA ASN A 3 14.46 -38.08 21.14
C ASN A 3 15.28 -37.78 19.88
N ALA A 4 14.93 -38.41 18.77
CA ALA A 4 15.40 -38.00 17.45
C ALA A 4 14.89 -36.58 17.20
N THR A 5 15.74 -35.58 17.43
CA THR A 5 15.54 -34.25 16.88
C THR A 5 15.55 -34.42 15.38
N THR A 6 14.37 -34.45 14.76
CA THR A 6 14.22 -34.40 13.31
C THR A 6 15.02 -33.20 12.84
N GLU A 7 16.16 -33.44 12.19
CA GLU A 7 16.95 -32.35 11.63
C GLU A 7 16.06 -31.58 10.69
N ASP A 8 15.81 -30.35 11.08
CA ASP A 8 14.98 -29.42 10.36
C ASP A 8 15.72 -29.10 9.06
N SER A 9 15.36 -29.77 7.96
CA SER A 9 16.06 -29.76 6.66
C SER A 9 15.89 -28.43 5.90
N TYR A 10 16.07 -27.33 6.63
CA TYR A 10 16.05 -25.99 6.11
C TYR A 10 17.27 -25.74 5.22
N ASN A 11 17.09 -25.95 3.92
CA ASN A 11 18.04 -25.45 2.93
C ASN A 11 17.67 -24.01 2.55
N ARG A 12 18.52 -23.07 2.98
CA ARG A 12 18.39 -21.63 2.68
C ARG A 12 18.39 -21.38 1.16
N PHE A 13 19.31 -22.01 0.43
CA PHE A 13 19.56 -21.78 -0.99
C PHE A 13 19.29 -23.05 -1.81
N SER A 14 18.05 -23.53 -1.78
CA SER A 14 17.63 -24.62 -2.68
C SER A 14 17.60 -24.13 -4.13
N LYS A 15 18.06 -24.95 -5.08
CA LYS A 15 18.02 -24.65 -6.52
C LYS A 15 16.62 -24.24 -7.00
N SER A 16 15.60 -24.97 -6.54
CA SER A 16 14.19 -24.69 -6.87
C SER A 16 13.76 -23.30 -6.37
N ASN A 17 14.08 -22.96 -5.11
CA ASN A 17 13.76 -21.65 -4.55
C ASN A 17 14.42 -20.51 -5.33
N ILE A 18 15.71 -20.66 -5.66
CA ILE A 18 16.43 -19.65 -6.44
C ILE A 18 15.76 -19.47 -7.80
N GLN A 19 15.48 -20.57 -8.51
CA GLN A 19 14.81 -20.52 -9.81
C GLN A 19 13.45 -19.82 -9.74
N VAL A 20 12.60 -20.19 -8.77
CA VAL A 20 11.27 -19.58 -8.61
C VAL A 20 11.37 -18.08 -8.34
N PHE A 21 12.22 -17.66 -7.39
CA PHE A 21 12.35 -16.24 -7.05
C PHE A 21 13.02 -15.42 -8.14
N SER A 22 13.96 -16.00 -8.89
CA SER A 22 14.56 -15.35 -10.07
C SER A 22 13.53 -15.15 -11.18
N ILE A 23 12.75 -16.19 -11.51
CA ILE A 23 11.69 -16.08 -12.53
C ILE A 23 10.65 -15.05 -12.10
N PHE A 24 10.17 -15.14 -10.86
CA PHE A 24 9.22 -14.19 -10.31
C PHE A 24 9.75 -12.75 -10.37
N THR A 25 10.99 -12.52 -9.96
CA THR A 25 11.61 -11.19 -9.98
C THR A 25 11.70 -10.63 -11.40
N LEU A 26 12.14 -11.45 -12.35
CA LEU A 26 12.23 -11.06 -13.76
C LEU A 26 10.85 -10.71 -14.32
N LEU A 27 9.86 -11.59 -14.12
CA LEU A 27 8.50 -11.34 -14.59
C LEU A 27 7.90 -10.08 -13.99
N TYR A 28 8.04 -9.88 -12.67
CA TYR A 28 7.51 -8.71 -11.99
C TYR A 28 8.20 -7.42 -12.47
N ILE A 29 9.53 -7.38 -12.50
CA ILE A 29 10.25 -6.18 -12.97
C ILE A 29 9.94 -5.90 -14.43
N SER A 30 9.87 -6.91 -15.30
CA SER A 30 9.50 -6.74 -16.70
C SER A 30 8.08 -6.21 -16.85
N TRP A 31 7.10 -6.79 -16.16
CA TRP A 31 5.71 -6.31 -16.15
C TRP A 31 5.63 -4.83 -15.76
N ILE A 32 6.26 -4.46 -14.65
CA ILE A 32 6.24 -3.08 -14.13
C ILE A 32 6.94 -2.10 -15.08
N SER A 33 8.11 -2.49 -15.59
CA SER A 33 8.90 -1.64 -16.49
C SER A 33 8.18 -1.37 -17.81
N LEU A 34 7.43 -2.35 -18.32
CA LEU A 34 6.67 -2.22 -19.56
C LEU A 34 5.32 -1.52 -19.39
N SER A 35 4.67 -1.67 -18.22
CA SER A 35 3.30 -1.18 -18.01
C SER A 35 3.21 0.23 -17.42
N MET A 36 4.05 0.57 -16.44
CA MET A 36 3.94 1.85 -15.71
C MET A 36 5.27 2.52 -15.35
N GLY A 37 6.39 1.93 -15.73
CA GLY A 37 7.73 2.44 -15.44
C GLY A 37 8.26 2.02 -14.06
N LEU A 38 9.57 1.77 -13.99
CA LEU A 38 10.23 1.27 -12.79
C LEU A 38 10.50 2.41 -11.80
N ARG A 39 10.05 2.23 -10.55
CA ARG A 39 10.22 3.15 -9.42
C ARG A 39 11.02 2.50 -8.30
N VAL A 40 11.54 3.35 -7.42
CA VAL A 40 12.35 2.93 -6.26
C VAL A 40 11.53 2.03 -5.32
N GLU A 41 10.22 2.26 -5.19
CA GLU A 41 9.37 1.41 -4.34
C GLU A 41 9.33 -0.05 -4.82
N HIS A 42 9.29 -0.30 -6.14
CA HIS A 42 9.27 -1.66 -6.69
C HIS A 42 10.61 -2.37 -6.45
N LEU A 43 11.73 -1.66 -6.63
CA LEU A 43 13.06 -2.17 -6.31
C LEU A 43 13.21 -2.48 -4.82
N GLY A 44 12.70 -1.59 -3.96
CA GLY A 44 12.66 -1.78 -2.52
C GLY A 44 11.85 -3.01 -2.12
N ALA A 45 10.66 -3.20 -2.71
CA ALA A 45 9.79 -4.35 -2.44
C ALA A 45 10.42 -5.68 -2.85
N VAL A 46 10.98 -5.76 -4.06
CA VAL A 46 11.69 -6.96 -4.54
C VAL A 46 12.90 -7.27 -3.66
N SER A 47 13.72 -6.26 -3.36
CA SER A 47 14.90 -6.41 -2.51
C SER A 47 14.53 -6.90 -1.12
N PHE A 48 13.50 -6.30 -0.53
CA PHE A 48 12.97 -6.70 0.77
C PHE A 48 12.52 -8.16 0.76
N LEU A 49 11.72 -8.57 -0.23
CA LEU A 49 11.21 -9.93 -0.37
C LEU A 49 12.32 -10.97 -0.56
N LEU A 50 13.34 -10.65 -1.37
CA LEU A 50 14.51 -11.52 -1.55
C LEU A 50 15.31 -11.65 -0.25
N ILE A 51 15.58 -10.53 0.43
CA ILE A 51 16.33 -10.53 1.70
C ILE A 51 15.56 -11.32 2.76
N THR A 52 14.27 -11.04 2.98
CA THR A 52 13.48 -11.70 4.03
C THR A 52 13.30 -13.19 3.76
N PHE A 53 13.14 -13.59 2.50
CA PHE A 53 13.00 -15.00 2.14
C PHE A 53 14.31 -15.78 2.32
N PHE A 54 15.46 -15.21 1.95
CA PHE A 54 16.75 -15.91 1.99
C PHE A 54 17.57 -15.66 3.27
N ALA A 55 17.19 -14.74 4.16
CA ALA A 55 17.95 -14.43 5.38
C ALA A 55 18.03 -15.61 6.36
N ASN A 56 16.91 -16.07 6.91
CA ASN A 56 16.87 -17.20 7.84
C ASN A 56 15.49 -17.90 7.83
N LYS A 57 15.39 -19.04 8.53
CA LYS A 57 14.17 -19.86 8.54
C LYS A 57 12.95 -19.08 9.06
N LYS A 58 13.12 -18.27 10.11
CA LYS A 58 12.02 -17.51 10.72
C LYS A 58 11.47 -16.47 9.75
N THR A 59 12.35 -15.67 9.13
CA THR A 59 11.95 -14.63 8.17
C THR A 59 11.35 -15.22 6.89
N ARG A 60 11.85 -16.38 6.44
CA ARG A 60 11.25 -17.12 5.32
C ARG A 60 9.82 -17.55 5.62
N ASN A 61 9.59 -18.16 6.78
CA ASN A 61 8.26 -18.61 7.19
C ASN A 61 7.29 -17.43 7.32
N ILE A 62 7.76 -16.30 7.85
CA ILE A 62 6.98 -15.06 7.89
C ILE A 62 6.66 -14.60 6.45
N THR A 63 7.65 -14.49 5.58
CA THR A 63 7.47 -14.05 4.18
C THR A 63 6.45 -14.93 3.45
N LEU A 64 6.53 -16.25 3.63
CA LEU A 64 5.56 -17.20 3.08
C LEU A 64 4.16 -17.04 3.68
N GLY A 65 4.06 -16.81 4.99
CA GLY A 65 2.79 -16.52 5.67
C GLY A 65 2.11 -15.24 5.16
N PHE A 66 2.91 -14.25 4.73
CA PHE A 66 2.43 -13.03 4.08
C PHE A 66 2.23 -13.16 2.56
N GLY A 67 2.36 -14.37 2.00
CA GLY A 67 2.27 -14.60 0.54
C GLY A 67 1.01 -14.03 -0.09
N PHE A 68 -0.15 -14.22 0.54
CA PHE A 68 -1.41 -13.65 0.05
C PHE A 68 -1.40 -12.11 0.02
N PHE A 69 -0.84 -11.46 1.04
CA PHE A 69 -0.69 -10.01 1.08
C PHE A 69 0.29 -9.50 0.02
N ILE A 70 1.36 -10.24 -0.26
CA ILE A 70 2.31 -9.90 -1.33
C ILE A 70 1.62 -9.95 -2.70
N ILE A 71 0.84 -11.00 -2.97
CA ILE A 71 0.06 -11.11 -4.21
C ILE A 71 -0.95 -9.96 -4.31
N TYR A 72 -1.69 -9.70 -3.23
CA TYR A 72 -2.61 -8.56 -3.16
C TYR A 72 -1.90 -7.23 -3.46
N ALA A 73 -0.74 -6.97 -2.87
CA ALA A 73 0.01 -5.74 -3.08
C ALA A 73 0.44 -5.56 -4.54
N ILE A 74 0.89 -6.63 -5.19
CA ILE A 74 1.28 -6.61 -6.62
C ILE A 74 0.07 -6.33 -7.52
N LEU A 75 -1.06 -7.00 -7.25
CA LEU A 75 -2.29 -6.77 -8.01
C LEU A 75 -2.79 -5.34 -7.81
N TYR A 76 -2.82 -4.86 -6.57
CA TYR A 76 -3.26 -3.51 -6.23
C TYR A 76 -2.38 -2.44 -6.87
N ASP A 77 -1.05 -2.61 -6.83
CA ASP A 77 -0.11 -1.71 -7.48
C ASP A 77 -0.29 -1.73 -9.02
N SER A 78 -0.63 -2.90 -9.59
CA SER A 78 -0.93 -3.03 -11.02
C SER A 78 -2.23 -2.34 -11.45
N LEU A 79 -3.15 -1.99 -10.54
CA LEU A 79 -4.35 -1.21 -10.87
C LEU A 79 -3.99 0.20 -11.37
N ARG A 80 -2.79 0.69 -11.08
CA ARG A 80 -2.31 2.00 -11.56
C ARG A 80 -2.11 2.05 -13.07
N VAL A 81 -1.98 0.90 -13.74
CA VAL A 81 -1.83 0.83 -15.20
C VAL A 81 -3.07 1.39 -15.90
N TRP A 82 -4.25 1.23 -15.31
CA TRP A 82 -5.49 1.81 -15.81
C TRP A 82 -6.20 2.60 -14.72
N PRO A 83 -5.84 3.88 -14.52
CA PRO A 83 -6.45 4.70 -13.50
C PRO A 83 -7.95 4.89 -13.77
N ASN A 84 -8.77 4.59 -12.76
CA ASN A 84 -10.23 4.62 -12.92
C ASN A 84 -10.78 5.99 -13.36
N HIS A 85 -10.10 7.08 -12.98
CA HIS A 85 -10.51 8.45 -13.31
C HIS A 85 -10.35 8.81 -14.80
N GLU A 86 -9.60 8.02 -15.57
CA GLU A 86 -9.51 8.19 -17.03
C GLU A 86 -10.72 7.60 -17.77
N PHE A 87 -11.48 6.70 -17.13
CA PHE A 87 -12.58 5.97 -17.74
C PHE A 87 -13.95 6.29 -17.13
N ASN A 88 -13.97 6.52 -15.82
CA ASN A 88 -15.19 6.78 -15.06
C ASN A 88 -15.17 8.21 -14.51
N PRO A 89 -16.30 8.92 -14.54
CA PRO A 89 -16.40 10.25 -13.95
C PRO A 89 -16.14 10.18 -12.45
N VAL A 90 -15.32 11.10 -11.95
CA VAL A 90 -15.07 11.25 -10.51
C VAL A 90 -16.11 12.21 -9.94
N HIS A 91 -17.04 11.68 -9.16
CA HIS A 91 -18.11 12.47 -8.53
C HIS A 91 -17.59 13.17 -7.26
N ILE A 92 -17.10 14.39 -7.41
CA ILE A 92 -16.61 15.22 -6.29
C ILE A 92 -17.66 16.27 -5.89
N LEU A 93 -18.36 16.82 -6.88
CA LEU A 93 -19.26 17.95 -6.69
C LEU A 93 -20.57 17.55 -5.98
N GLU A 94 -21.08 16.36 -6.27
CA GLU A 94 -22.33 15.86 -5.71
C GLU A 94 -22.21 15.56 -4.21
N PRO A 95 -21.17 14.83 -3.73
CA PRO A 95 -20.92 14.69 -2.30
C PRO A 95 -20.67 16.03 -1.60
N PHE A 96 -19.91 16.93 -2.23
CA PHE A 96 -19.66 18.27 -1.68
C PHE A 96 -20.96 19.07 -1.50
N ASN A 97 -21.82 19.10 -2.51
CA ASN A 97 -23.11 19.79 -2.43
C ASN A 97 -24.06 19.10 -1.45
N LEU A 98 -24.00 17.77 -1.33
CA LEU A 98 -24.77 17.02 -0.34
C LEU A 98 -24.35 17.43 1.08
N GLU A 99 -23.04 17.47 1.36
CA GLU A 99 -22.52 17.94 2.65
C GLU A 99 -22.93 19.40 2.91
N LYS A 100 -22.79 20.27 1.91
CA LYS A 100 -23.20 21.68 2.01
C LYS A 100 -24.69 21.85 2.30
N ARG A 101 -25.54 20.95 1.77
CA ARG A 101 -26.99 20.94 2.04
C ARG A 101 -27.33 20.41 3.43
N LEU A 102 -26.66 19.35 3.88
CA LEU A 102 -26.97 18.69 5.15
C LEU A 102 -26.36 19.41 6.36
N PHE A 103 -25.16 19.97 6.19
CA PHE A 103 -24.34 20.51 7.28
C PHE A 103 -23.81 21.93 7.00
N GLY A 104 -24.35 22.61 6.00
CA GLY A 104 -23.93 23.95 5.62
C GLY A 104 -24.03 24.94 6.77
N LEU A 105 -22.93 25.64 7.02
CA LEU A 105 -22.81 26.71 7.99
C LEU A 105 -22.82 28.06 7.26
N ASN A 106 -23.50 29.05 7.82
CA ASN A 106 -23.47 30.41 7.26
C ASN A 106 -22.27 31.16 7.87
N LEU A 107 -21.27 31.46 7.04
CA LEU A 107 -20.11 32.26 7.40
C LEU A 107 -20.15 33.57 6.60
N ASN A 108 -20.49 34.67 7.27
CA ASN A 108 -20.57 36.01 6.69
C ASN A 108 -21.43 36.09 5.41
N GLY A 109 -22.57 35.39 5.38
CA GLY A 109 -23.47 35.34 4.23
C GLY A 109 -23.10 34.30 3.18
N THR A 110 -21.99 33.57 3.34
CA THR A 110 -21.58 32.48 2.46
C THR A 110 -21.85 31.13 3.12
N MET A 111 -22.48 30.20 2.39
CA MET A 111 -22.70 28.84 2.89
C MET A 111 -21.46 27.98 2.66
N VAL A 112 -20.86 27.53 3.76
CA VAL A 112 -19.63 26.74 3.80
C VAL A 112 -19.88 25.38 4.44
N ILE A 113 -19.10 24.36 4.07
CA ILE A 113 -19.14 23.07 4.76
C ILE A 113 -18.38 23.15 6.10
N PRO A 114 -18.62 22.24 7.07
CA PRO A 114 -17.92 22.25 8.35
C PRO A 114 -16.39 22.22 8.21
N GLY A 115 -15.86 21.48 7.23
CA GLY A 115 -14.42 21.46 6.96
C GLY A 115 -13.83 22.82 6.59
N GLU A 116 -14.54 23.60 5.76
CA GLU A 116 -14.14 24.96 5.36
C GLU A 116 -14.20 25.92 6.56
N TYR A 117 -15.24 25.81 7.40
CA TYR A 117 -15.36 26.61 8.62
C TYR A 117 -14.22 26.31 9.61
N LEU A 118 -13.92 25.03 9.86
CA LEU A 118 -12.83 24.62 10.72
C LEU A 118 -11.48 25.06 10.15
N PHE A 119 -11.28 24.99 8.84
CA PHE A 119 -10.05 25.48 8.22
C PHE A 119 -9.84 26.98 8.44
N ALA A 120 -10.91 27.78 8.43
CA ALA A 120 -10.86 29.22 8.69
C ALA A 120 -10.63 29.58 10.18
N HIS A 121 -11.03 28.70 11.11
CA HIS A 121 -10.97 28.97 12.58
C HIS A 121 -10.01 28.04 13.34
N LYS A 122 -9.17 27.27 12.63
CA LYS A 122 -8.25 26.32 13.25
C LYS A 122 -7.18 27.03 14.09
N THR A 123 -6.74 26.36 15.14
CA THR A 123 -5.53 26.72 15.90
C THR A 123 -4.32 25.90 15.45
N ASP A 124 -3.12 26.28 15.89
CA ASP A 124 -1.89 25.54 15.59
C ASP A 124 -1.95 24.09 16.13
N ILE A 125 -2.52 23.90 17.32
CA ILE A 125 -2.69 22.58 17.93
C ILE A 125 -3.64 21.71 17.08
N GLN A 126 -4.75 22.28 16.62
CA GLN A 126 -5.71 21.58 15.76
C GLN A 126 -5.08 21.23 14.41
N SER A 127 -4.27 22.13 13.85
CA SER A 127 -3.54 21.89 12.61
C SER A 127 -2.55 20.73 12.78
N PHE A 128 -1.77 20.72 13.86
CA PHE A 128 -0.85 19.63 14.18
C PHE A 128 -1.59 18.29 14.32
N ILE A 129 -2.65 18.24 15.13
CA ILE A 129 -3.44 17.03 15.34
C ILE A 129 -4.06 16.54 14.02
N SER A 130 -4.59 17.44 13.19
CA SER A 130 -5.15 17.08 11.88
C SER A 130 -4.09 16.46 10.96
N GLY A 131 -2.85 16.96 11.00
CA GLY A 131 -1.73 16.36 10.26
C GLY A 131 -1.37 14.96 10.76
N VAL A 132 -1.34 14.76 12.09
CA VAL A 132 -1.11 13.43 12.68
C VAL A 132 -2.18 12.44 12.22
N PHE A 133 -3.46 12.82 12.28
CA PHE A 133 -4.54 11.95 11.81
C PHE A 133 -4.47 11.70 10.30
N TYR A 134 -4.12 12.70 9.51
CA TYR A 134 -3.95 12.54 8.06
C TYR A 134 -2.89 11.50 7.72
N LEU A 135 -1.78 11.44 8.47
CA LEU A 135 -0.73 10.42 8.27
C LEU A 135 -1.20 8.99 8.60
N THR A 136 -2.21 8.84 9.44
CA THR A 136 -2.77 7.52 9.80
C THR A 136 -3.89 7.08 8.87
N TRP A 137 -4.36 7.98 8.00
CA TRP A 137 -5.40 7.66 7.03
C TRP A 137 -4.81 6.96 5.81
N VAL A 138 -5.40 5.84 5.44
CA VAL A 138 -5.08 5.11 4.21
C VAL A 138 -6.20 5.41 3.20
N PRO A 139 -5.89 5.98 2.02
CA PRO A 139 -6.87 6.25 0.97
C PRO A 139 -7.53 5.00 0.40
#